data_AF-A0A818N7N9-F1
#
_entry.id   AF-A0A818N7N9-F1
#
_cell.length_a   1.000
_cell.length_b   1.000
_cell.length_c   1.000
_cell.angle_alpha   90.00
_cell.angle_beta   90.00
_cell.angle_gamma   90.00
#
_symmetry.space_group_name_H-M   'P 1'
#
loop_
_entity.id
_entity.type
_entity.pdbx_description
1 polymer ?
#
loop_
_entity_poly.entity_id
_entity_poly.type
_entity_poly.pdbx_seq_one_letter_code
_entity_poly.pdbx_strand_id
1 'polypeptide(L)'
;MGKKAVSIDTKKGIILLRDTGMCQHEISRKLNVSRTCVRQTIRKFNELHTTAAKPGAGRPFKMTRRQKRAIKLQQLRDDTLSLNDLVRYAQASLNLNISGQTGSRILREFDLVSYVAPRKPQITHEQIRCRIFWCYKHLN
;
A
#
# COMPACT_ATOMS: atom_id res chain seq x y z
N MET A 1 -7.80 -12.22 -19.58
CA MET A 1 -7.56 -10.76 -19.44
C MET A 1 -8.83 -10.03 -19.86
N GLY A 2 -9.39 -9.17 -19.02
CA GLY A 2 -10.63 -8.44 -19.34
C GLY A 2 -10.42 -7.36 -20.41
N LYS A 3 -11.49 -6.98 -21.13
CA LYS A 3 -11.45 -5.84 -22.07
C LYS A 3 -11.08 -4.56 -21.33
N LYS A 4 -10.24 -3.72 -21.94
CA LYS A 4 -9.85 -2.42 -21.37
C LYS A 4 -11.09 -1.55 -21.14
N ALA A 5 -11.07 -0.76 -20.08
CA ALA A 5 -12.14 0.17 -19.79
C ALA A 5 -12.20 1.25 -20.88
N VAL A 6 -13.43 1.68 -21.20
CA VAL A 6 -13.69 2.79 -22.10
C VAL A 6 -13.16 4.10 -21.48
N SER A 7 -12.57 4.97 -22.31
CA SER A 7 -12.01 6.26 -21.90
C SER A 7 -13.01 7.11 -21.12
N ILE A 8 -12.51 8.01 -20.28
CA ILE A 8 -13.33 8.93 -19.52
C ILE A 8 -14.08 9.89 -20.47
N ASP A 9 -13.42 10.35 -21.53
CA ASP A 9 -14.00 11.31 -22.47
C ASP A 9 -15.16 10.71 -23.27
N THR A 10 -15.03 9.45 -23.68
CA THR A 10 -16.11 8.74 -24.36
C THR A 10 -17.30 8.48 -23.43
N LYS A 11 -17.08 8.26 -22.13
CA LYS A 11 -18.17 8.19 -21.14
C LYS A 11 -18.87 9.53 -20.93
N LYS A 12 -18.11 10.64 -20.88
CA LYS A 12 -18.68 11.99 -20.83
C LYS A 12 -19.50 12.28 -22.09
N GLY A 13 -19.01 11.91 -23.26
CA GLY A 13 -19.75 12.01 -24.52
C GLY A 13 -21.06 11.22 -24.52
N ILE A 14 -21.09 10.02 -23.91
CA ILE A 14 -22.32 9.25 -23.75
C ILE A 14 -23.36 10.01 -22.92
N ILE A 15 -22.96 10.65 -21.83
CA ILE A 15 -23.86 11.40 -20.94
C ILE A 15 -24.36 12.66 -21.64
N LEU A 16 -23.46 13.43 -22.26
CA LEU A 16 -23.84 14.63 -23.01
C LEU A 16 -24.89 14.32 -24.09
N LEU A 17 -24.67 13.26 -24.88
CA LEU A 17 -25.63 12.87 -25.93
C LEU A 17 -26.95 12.34 -25.36
N ARG A 18 -26.91 11.72 -24.17
CA ARG A 18 -28.11 11.29 -23.46
C ARG A 18 -28.91 12.51 -22.98
N ASP A 19 -28.25 13.54 -22.48
CA ASP A 19 -28.89 14.78 -22.00
C ASP A 19 -29.52 15.56 -23.17
N THR A 20 -28.95 15.46 -24.38
CA THR A 20 -29.57 16.00 -25.61
C THR A 20 -30.79 15.21 -26.11
N GLY A 21 -31.19 14.13 -25.42
CA GLY A 21 -32.37 13.34 -25.77
C GLY A 21 -32.15 12.22 -26.80
N MET A 22 -30.91 11.93 -27.22
CA MET A 22 -30.65 10.86 -28.19
C MET A 22 -30.92 9.48 -27.61
N CYS A 23 -31.39 8.56 -28.46
CA CYS A 23 -31.61 7.20 -28.02
C CYS A 23 -30.29 6.43 -27.86
N GLN A 24 -30.26 5.41 -26.98
CA GLN A 24 -29.04 4.64 -26.72
C GLN A 24 -28.45 3.96 -27.97
N HIS A 25 -29.29 3.66 -28.97
CA HIS A 25 -28.87 3.05 -30.22
C HIS A 25 -28.09 4.04 -31.11
N GLU A 26 -28.55 5.29 -31.19
CA GLU A 26 -27.88 6.35 -31.94
C GLU A 26 -26.54 6.71 -31.28
N ILE A 27 -26.53 6.83 -29.95
CA ILE A 27 -25.30 7.11 -29.18
C ILE A 27 -24.26 6.01 -29.43
N SER A 28 -24.69 4.75 -29.44
CA SER A 28 -23.83 3.59 -29.71
C SER A 28 -23.20 3.65 -31.10
N ARG A 29 -23.98 3.98 -32.14
CA ARG A 29 -23.49 4.16 -33.51
C ARG A 29 -22.54 5.36 -33.63
N LYS A 30 -22.90 6.50 -33.03
CA LYS A 30 -22.16 7.77 -33.13
C LYS A 30 -20.79 7.71 -32.44
N LEU A 31 -20.72 7.07 -31.28
CA LEU A 31 -19.47 6.94 -30.51
C LEU A 31 -18.71 5.64 -30.78
N ASN A 32 -19.23 4.76 -31.64
CA ASN A 32 -18.69 3.43 -31.92
C ASN A 32 -18.43 2.60 -30.64
N VAL A 33 -19.39 2.63 -29.71
CA VAL A 33 -19.34 1.91 -28.43
C VAL A 33 -20.52 0.95 -28.37
N SER A 34 -20.37 -0.23 -27.76
CA SER A 34 -21.48 -1.17 -27.64
C SER A 34 -22.66 -0.57 -26.86
N ARG A 35 -23.89 -0.88 -27.29
CA ARG A 35 -25.12 -0.47 -26.59
C ARG A 35 -25.13 -0.88 -25.10
N THR A 36 -24.55 -2.04 -24.78
CA THR A 36 -24.40 -2.52 -23.40
C THR A 36 -23.53 -1.59 -22.55
N CYS A 37 -22.45 -1.04 -23.11
CA CYS A 37 -21.57 -0.10 -22.44
C CYS A 37 -22.26 1.27 -22.26
N VAL A 38 -22.99 1.75 -23.27
CA VAL A 38 -23.83 2.97 -23.16
C VAL A 38 -24.82 2.83 -21.99
N ARG A 39 -25.59 1.74 -21.97
CA ARG A 39 -26.56 1.45 -20.90
C ARG A 39 -25.90 1.39 -19.51
N GLN A 40 -24.77 0.68 -19.39
CA GLN A 40 -24.06 0.56 -18.11
C GLN A 40 -23.47 1.90 -17.65
N THR A 41 -23.00 2.74 -18.57
CA THR A 41 -22.45 4.06 -18.26
C THR A 41 -23.54 4.97 -17.73
N ILE A 42 -24.70 5.04 -18.40
CA ILE A 42 -25.86 5.82 -17.94
C ILE A 42 -26.32 5.33 -16.57
N ARG A 43 -26.47 4.01 -16.38
CA ARG A 43 -26.87 3.44 -15.09
C ARG A 43 -25.91 3.84 -13.96
N LYS A 44 -24.60 3.68 -14.17
CA LYS A 44 -23.58 4.04 -13.17
C LYS A 44 -23.55 5.54 -12.88
N PHE A 45 -23.77 6.36 -13.90
CA PHE A 45 -23.83 7.81 -13.73
C PHE A 45 -25.04 8.23 -12.91
N ASN A 46 -26.21 7.61 -13.13
CA ASN A 46 -27.40 7.88 -12.31
C ASN A 46 -27.23 7.44 -10.85
N GLU A 47 -26.49 6.35 -10.59
CA GLU A 47 -26.26 5.83 -9.24
C GLU A 47 -25.13 6.57 -8.48
N LEU A 48 -24.09 7.03 -9.18
CA LEU A 48 -22.83 7.49 -8.56
C LEU A 48 -22.45 8.93 -8.94
N HIS A 49 -23.17 9.53 -9.88
CA HIS A 49 -22.91 10.87 -10.45
C HIS A 49 -21.47 11.09 -10.90
N THR A 50 -20.77 10.02 -11.30
CA THR A 50 -19.38 10.07 -11.76
C THR A 50 -19.13 9.21 -12.99
N THR A 51 -18.27 9.70 -13.89
CA THR A 51 -17.76 8.96 -15.06
C THR A 51 -16.45 8.24 -14.78
N ALA A 52 -15.81 8.54 -13.64
CA ALA A 52 -14.56 7.93 -13.25
C ALA A 52 -14.75 6.43 -12.98
N ALA A 53 -13.76 5.63 -13.38
CA ALA A 53 -13.75 4.23 -12.98
C ALA A 53 -13.48 4.15 -11.47
N LYS A 54 -14.28 3.36 -10.75
CA LYS A 54 -13.99 3.05 -9.35
C LYS A 54 -12.65 2.31 -9.26
N PRO A 55 -11.78 2.65 -8.30
CA PRO A 55 -10.61 1.84 -8.04
C PRO A 55 -11.07 0.42 -7.67
N GLY A 56 -10.36 -0.58 -8.19
CA GLY A 56 -10.61 -1.95 -7.78
C GLY A 56 -10.27 -2.14 -6.30
N ALA A 57 -11.05 -2.96 -5.59
CA ALA A 57 -10.78 -3.27 -4.18
C ALA A 57 -9.45 -4.02 -3.97
N GLY A 58 -8.82 -4.51 -5.05
CA GLY A 58 -7.62 -5.34 -5.00
C GLY A 58 -7.90 -6.72 -4.41
N ARG A 59 -6.84 -7.50 -4.23
CA ARG A 59 -6.94 -8.80 -3.54
C ARG A 59 -6.97 -8.55 -2.03
N PRO A 60 -7.92 -9.12 -1.29
CA PRO A 60 -7.92 -9.00 0.16
C PRO A 60 -6.64 -9.61 0.73
N PHE A 61 -6.10 -8.97 1.77
CA PHE A 61 -4.97 -9.52 2.51
C PHE A 61 -5.39 -10.82 3.23
N LYS A 62 -4.47 -11.78 3.31
CA LYS A 62 -4.69 -13.02 4.08
C LYS A 62 -4.89 -12.77 5.59
N MET A 63 -4.41 -11.64 6.09
CA MET A 63 -4.46 -11.28 7.50
C MET A 63 -5.65 -10.40 7.83
N THR A 64 -6.29 -10.71 8.95
CA THR A 64 -7.33 -9.88 9.54
C THR A 64 -6.74 -8.68 10.28
N ARG A 65 -7.56 -7.64 10.47
CA ARG A 65 -7.17 -6.45 11.27
C ARG A 65 -6.77 -6.82 12.71
N ARG A 66 -7.39 -7.85 13.28
CA ARG A 66 -7.08 -8.35 14.64
C ARG A 66 -5.68 -8.93 14.71
N GLN A 67 -5.29 -9.75 13.74
CA GLN A 67 -3.94 -10.34 13.67
C GLN A 67 -2.87 -9.25 13.50
N LYS A 68 -3.10 -8.26 12.63
CA LYS A 68 -2.19 -7.10 12.50
C LYS A 68 -2.03 -6.35 13.82
N ARG A 69 -3.13 -6.13 14.54
CA ARG A 69 -3.10 -5.47 15.86
C ARG A 69 -2.36 -6.29 16.90
N ALA A 70 -2.47 -7.61 16.90
CA ALA A 70 -1.70 -8.48 17.80
C ALA A 70 -0.19 -8.34 17.59
N ILE A 71 0.27 -8.31 16.33
CA ILE A 71 1.68 -8.07 15.99
C ILE A 71 2.14 -6.69 16.50
N LYS A 72 1.34 -5.63 16.27
CA LYS A 72 1.62 -4.29 16.83
C LYS A 72 1.76 -4.33 18.34
N LEU A 73 0.81 -4.93 19.04
CA LEU A 73 0.81 -5.00 20.49
C LEU A 73 2.00 -5.78 21.02
N GLN A 74 2.45 -6.81 20.31
CA GLN A 74 3.65 -7.54 20.69
C GLN A 74 4.90 -6.66 20.61
N GLN A 75 5.06 -5.88 19.53
CA GLN A 75 6.18 -4.94 19.40
C GLN A 75 6.12 -3.81 20.44
N LEU A 76 4.92 -3.37 20.83
CA LEU A 76 4.79 -2.34 21.87
C LEU A 76 5.01 -2.86 23.28
N ARG A 77 4.86 -4.17 23.50
CA ARG A 77 5.16 -4.81 24.79
C ARG A 77 6.65 -5.02 24.98
N ASP A 78 7.34 -5.38 23.90
CA ASP A 78 8.79 -5.56 23.86
C ASP A 78 9.32 -4.93 22.58
N ASP A 79 9.86 -3.71 22.72
CA ASP A 79 10.36 -2.90 21.62
C ASP A 79 11.74 -3.34 21.12
N THR A 80 12.41 -4.23 21.86
CA THR A 80 13.70 -4.81 21.50
C THR A 80 13.59 -5.97 20.51
N LEU A 81 12.37 -6.50 20.31
CA LEU A 81 12.13 -7.61 19.41
C LEU A 81 12.56 -7.27 17.98
N SER A 82 13.32 -8.20 17.39
CA SER A 82 13.68 -8.07 15.99
C SER A 82 12.46 -8.38 15.11
N LEU A 83 12.53 -7.91 13.86
CA LEU A 83 11.52 -8.23 12.86
C LEU A 83 11.35 -9.75 12.66
N ASN A 84 12.44 -10.51 12.78
CA ASN A 84 12.41 -11.97 12.66
C ASN A 84 11.68 -12.62 13.85
N ASP A 85 11.83 -12.07 15.05
CA ASP A 85 11.14 -12.56 16.23
C ASP A 85 9.64 -12.28 16.16
N LEU A 86 9.24 -11.11 15.64
CA LEU A 86 7.83 -10.82 15.34
C LEU A 86 7.23 -11.78 14.31
N VAL A 87 7.99 -12.16 13.28
CA VAL A 87 7.55 -13.15 12.29
C VAL A 87 7.37 -14.52 12.93
N ARG A 88 8.31 -14.94 13.79
CA ARG A 88 8.22 -16.18 14.56
C ARG A 88 7.01 -16.16 15.51
N TYR A 89 6.75 -15.04 16.17
CA TYR A 89 5.55 -14.82 16.98
C TYR A 89 4.28 -14.96 16.13
N ALA A 90 4.21 -14.34 14.95
CA ALA A 90 3.06 -14.45 14.07
C ALA A 90 2.82 -15.90 13.61
N GLN A 91 3.89 -16.66 13.37
CA GLN A 91 3.78 -18.08 13.04
C GLN A 91 3.29 -18.91 14.22
N ALA A 92 3.87 -18.74 15.41
CA ALA A 92 3.57 -19.55 16.59
C ALA A 92 2.21 -19.21 17.23
N SER A 93 1.88 -17.92 17.36
CA SER A 93 0.69 -17.47 18.10
C SER A 93 -0.52 -17.23 17.21
N LEU A 94 -0.32 -16.88 15.93
CA LEU A 94 -1.41 -16.55 15.01
C LEU A 94 -1.59 -17.57 13.88
N ASN A 95 -0.74 -18.60 13.82
CA ASN A 95 -0.68 -19.59 12.73
C ASN A 95 -0.53 -18.93 11.35
N LEU A 96 0.23 -17.84 11.28
CA LEU A 96 0.46 -17.08 10.06
C LEU A 96 1.89 -17.23 9.57
N ASN A 97 2.06 -17.88 8.42
CA ASN A 97 3.34 -17.88 7.71
C ASN A 97 3.48 -16.59 6.88
N ILE A 98 4.28 -15.65 7.39
CA ILE A 98 4.53 -14.35 6.75
C ILE A 98 6.02 -14.15 6.50
N SER A 99 6.35 -13.42 5.43
CA SER A 99 7.72 -12.99 5.18
C SER A 99 8.08 -11.77 6.05
N GLY A 100 9.38 -11.56 6.31
CA GLY A 100 9.86 -10.36 7.00
C GLY A 100 9.40 -9.05 6.33
N GLN A 101 9.37 -9.01 4.99
CA GLN A 101 8.86 -7.84 4.26
C GLN A 101 7.37 -7.58 4.55
N THR A 102 6.58 -8.63 4.74
CA THR A 102 5.17 -8.50 5.12
C THR A 102 5.06 -8.00 6.56
N GLY A 103 5.87 -8.50 7.49
CA GLY A 103 5.97 -7.98 8.86
C GLY A 103 6.32 -6.48 8.89
N SER A 104 7.33 -6.06 8.12
CA SER A 104 7.75 -4.66 8.04
C SER A 104 6.66 -3.76 7.47
N ARG A 105 5.92 -4.21 6.44
CA ARG A 105 4.74 -3.48 5.92
C ARG A 105 3.65 -3.30 6.97
N ILE A 106 3.38 -4.31 7.80
CA ILE A 106 2.38 -4.21 8.88
C ILE A 106 2.82 -3.21 9.92
N LEU A 107 4.09 -3.21 10.32
CA LEU A 107 4.60 -2.21 11.26
C LEU A 107 4.44 -0.79 10.71
N ARG A 108 4.75 -0.58 9.43
CA ARG A 108 4.60 0.73 8.77
C ARG A 108 3.14 1.20 8.67
N GLU A 109 2.17 0.28 8.59
CA GLU A 109 0.74 0.62 8.65
C GLU A 109 0.33 1.21 10.01
N PHE A 110 1.14 0.98 11.05
CA PHE A 110 0.97 1.55 12.39
C PHE A 110 2.04 2.57 12.75
N ASP A 111 2.70 3.16 11.75
CA ASP A 111 3.77 4.16 11.91
C ASP A 111 4.99 3.66 12.71
N LEU A 112 5.22 2.33 12.72
CA LEU A 112 6.39 1.69 13.30
C LEU A 112 7.38 1.28 12.20
N VAL A 113 8.66 1.56 12.41
CA VAL A 113 9.71 1.25 11.44
C VAL A 113 10.64 0.20 12.02
N SER A 114 10.79 -0.92 11.31
CA SER A 114 11.85 -1.88 11.59
C SER A 114 13.20 -1.25 11.26
N TYR A 115 14.06 -1.09 12.27
CA TYR A 115 15.38 -0.49 12.14
C TYR A 115 16.46 -1.48 12.56
N VAL A 116 17.58 -1.47 11.84
CA VAL A 116 18.79 -2.19 12.23
C VAL A 116 19.83 -1.12 12.53
N ALA A 117 20.26 -1.04 13.79
CA ALA A 117 21.29 -0.10 14.18
C ALA A 117 22.59 -0.39 13.41
N PRO A 118 23.24 0.64 12.82
CA PRO A 118 24.52 0.46 12.16
C PRO A 118 25.54 -0.01 13.19
N ARG A 119 26.33 -1.02 12.82
CA ARG A 119 27.45 -1.45 13.65
C ARG A 119 28.45 -0.31 13.71
N LYS A 120 28.87 0.07 14.92
CA LYS A 120 29.97 1.03 15.09
C LYS A 120 31.20 0.47 14.36
N PRO A 121 31.91 1.26 13.55
CA PRO A 121 33.17 0.82 12.96
C PRO A 121 34.10 0.39 14.09
N GLN A 122 34.74 -0.77 13.93
CA GLN A 122 35.73 -1.22 14.91
C GLN A 122 36.92 -0.28 14.84
N ILE A 123 37.27 0.30 15.99
CA ILE A 123 38.41 1.18 16.13
C ILE A 123 39.61 0.28 16.43
N THR A 124 40.69 0.39 15.65
CA THR A 124 41.92 -0.38 15.92
C THR A 124 42.61 0.15 17.18
N HIS A 125 43.46 -0.67 17.81
CA HIS A 125 44.24 -0.23 18.98
C HIS A 125 45.07 1.03 18.70
N GLU A 126 45.63 1.16 17.49
CA GLU A 126 46.37 2.35 17.07
C GLU A 126 45.48 3.59 17.01
N GLN A 127 44.29 3.48 16.43
CA GLN A 127 43.33 4.58 16.37
C GLN A 127 42.86 5.00 17.78
N ILE A 128 42.70 4.05 18.71
CA ILE A 128 42.42 4.35 20.12
C ILE A 128 43.56 5.14 20.74
N ARG A 129 44.82 4.71 20.56
CA ARG A 129 46.00 5.43 21.06
C ARG A 129 46.10 6.85 20.49
N CYS A 130 45.94 7.01 19.18
CA CYS A 130 45.98 8.32 18.53
C CYS A 130 44.89 9.26 19.08
N ARG A 131 43.67 8.74 19.31
CA ARG A 131 42.58 9.52 19.93
C ARG A 131 42.92 9.95 21.34
N ILE A 132 43.43 9.03 22.17
CA ILE A 132 43.83 9.33 23.56
C ILE A 132 44.95 10.37 23.58
N PHE A 133 45.98 10.21 22.75
CA PHE A 133 47.10 11.16 22.64
C PHE A 133 46.61 12.55 22.21
N TRP A 134 45.72 12.62 21.22
CA TRP A 134 45.13 13.88 20.78
C TRP A 134 44.37 14.58 21.90
N CYS A 135 43.60 13.84 22.70
CA CYS A 135 42.90 14.39 23.86
C CYS A 135 43.90 14.95 24.88
N TYR A 136 44.92 14.19 25.29
CA TYR A 136 45.91 14.68 26.26
C TYR A 136 46.69 15.91 25.77
N LYS A 137 47.00 15.99 24.47
CA LYS A 137 47.70 17.14 23.88
C LYS A 137 46.89 18.43 23.94
N HIS A 138 45.56 18.35 23.98
CA HIS A 138 44.64 19.49 23.96
C HIS A 138 43.78 19.58 25.23
N LEU A 139 44.17 18.85 26.27
CA LEU A 139 43.66 19.04 27.62
C LEU A 139 44.44 20.23 28.21
N ASN A 140 43.74 21.34 28.46
CA ASN A 140 44.25 22.44 29.27
C ASN A 140 44.54 21.97 30.69
#